data_AF-A0A939LNT8-F1
#
_entry.id   AF-A0A939LNT8-F1
#
_cell.length_a   1.000
_cell.length_b   1.000
_cell.length_c   1.000
_cell.angle_alpha   90.00
_cell.angle_beta   90.00
_cell.angle_gamma   90.00
#
_symmetry.space_group_name_H-M   'P 1'
#
loop_
_entity.id
_entity.type
_entity.pdbx_description
1 polymer ?
#
loop_
_entity_poly.entity_id
_entity_poly.type
_entity_poly.pdbx_seq_one_letter_code
_entity_poly.pdbx_strand_id
1 'polypeptide(L)' 'MSAGDISLVAGTAGAEVVAVAYRSTTHGEVHATVNGGHFALWFPGDELRDGATEGVQLEATFRDGSTATAVLTLT' A
#
# COMPACT_ATOMS: atom_id res chain seq x y z
N MET A 1 16.59 -20.63 9.47
CA MET A 1 16.33 -19.39 8.71
C MET A 1 14.92 -18.97 9.07
N SER A 2 14.74 -17.79 9.68
CA SER A 2 13.39 -17.21 9.80
C SER A 2 12.86 -17.02 8.37
N ALA A 3 11.56 -17.17 8.13
CA ALA A 3 10.97 -17.13 6.80
C ALA A 3 11.02 -15.75 6.10
N GLY A 4 11.82 -14.81 6.64
CA GLY A 4 11.79 -13.39 6.29
C GLY A 4 10.55 -12.72 6.87
N ASP A 5 10.69 -11.49 7.32
CA ASP A 5 9.52 -10.68 7.63
C ASP A 5 8.79 -10.34 6.33
N ILE A 6 7.47 -10.20 6.39
CA ILE A 6 6.65 -9.76 5.26
C ILE A 6 5.89 -8.52 5.71
N SER A 7 6.05 -7.46 4.95
CA SER A 7 5.26 -6.24 5.07
C SER A 7 3.97 -6.44 4.30
N LEU A 8 2.83 -6.16 4.93
CA LEU A 8 1.51 -6.29 4.33
C LEU A 8 0.62 -5.13 4.75
N VAL A 9 -0.12 -4.58 3.79
CA VAL A 9 -1.21 -3.64 4.06
C VAL A 9 -2.36 -3.91 3.10
N ALA A 10 -3.58 -3.83 3.63
CA ALA A 10 -4.80 -3.96 2.88
C ALA A 10 -5.83 -2.96 3.41
N GLY A 11 -6.75 -2.53 2.55
CA GLY A 11 -7.75 -1.55 2.93
C GLY A 11 -8.80 -1.30 1.85
N THR A 12 -9.68 -0.35 2.14
CA THR A 12 -10.65 0.17 1.16
C THR A 12 -10.03 1.30 0.36
N ALA A 13 -10.05 1.18 -0.96
CA ALA A 13 -9.60 2.21 -1.90
C ALA A 13 -10.78 3.04 -2.46
N GLY A 14 -11.97 2.44 -2.57
CA GLY A 14 -13.14 3.04 -3.21
C GLY A 14 -13.27 2.67 -4.70
N ALA A 15 -14.46 2.82 -5.26
CA ALA A 15 -14.82 2.28 -6.58
C ALA A 15 -14.15 2.99 -7.77
N GLU A 16 -13.67 4.22 -7.57
CA GLU A 16 -13.01 5.02 -8.61
C GLU A 16 -11.50 4.82 -8.65
N VAL A 17 -10.90 4.13 -7.66
CA VAL A 17 -9.47 3.84 -7.63
C VAL A 17 -9.17 2.62 -8.48
N VAL A 18 -8.20 2.77 -9.38
CA VAL A 18 -7.78 1.72 -10.33
C VAL A 18 -6.37 1.20 -10.04
N ALA A 19 -5.56 1.93 -9.29
CA ALA A 19 -4.24 1.50 -8.82
C ALA A 19 -3.93 2.08 -7.44
N VAL A 20 -3.17 1.34 -6.64
CA VAL A 20 -2.56 1.80 -5.39
C VAL A 20 -1.10 1.37 -5.41
N ALA A 21 -0.20 2.29 -5.10
CA ALA A 21 1.24 2.05 -5.06
C ALA A 21 1.86 2.52 -3.75
N TYR A 22 2.89 1.81 -3.30
CA TYR A 22 3.75 2.17 -2.19
C TYR A 22 5.18 2.38 -2.69
N ARG A 23 5.84 3.46 -2.26
CA ARG A 23 7.25 3.71 -2.57
C ARG A 23 8.12 3.12 -1.46
N SER A 24 8.46 1.84 -1.61
CA SER A 24 9.40 1.16 -0.73
C SER A 24 10.80 1.73 -0.89
N THR A 25 11.51 1.89 0.23
CA THR A 25 12.90 2.36 0.22
C THR A 25 13.88 1.28 -0.23
N THR A 26 13.48 0.01 -0.12
CA THR A 26 14.31 -1.17 -0.39
C THR A 26 13.88 -1.94 -1.64
N HIS A 27 12.59 -1.89 -2.01
CA HIS A 27 12.03 -2.64 -3.13
C HIS A 27 11.55 -1.75 -4.30
N GLY A 28 11.66 -0.43 -4.17
CA GLY A 28 11.17 0.52 -5.16
C GLY A 28 9.65 0.62 -5.14
N GLU A 29 9.02 0.80 -6.31
CA GLU A 29 7.57 0.91 -6.36
C GLU A 29 6.88 -0.47 -6.24
N VAL A 30 6.06 -0.63 -5.22
CA VAL A 30 5.26 -1.82 -4.96
C VAL A 30 3.81 -1.54 -5.34
N HIS A 31 3.30 -2.27 -6.33
CA HIS A 31 1.93 -2.14 -6.81
C HIS A 31 1.00 -3.07 -6.04
N ALA A 32 -0.09 -2.51 -5.51
CA ALA A 32 -1.14 -3.29 -4.88
C ALA A 32 -2.01 -4.00 -5.92
N THR A 33 -2.56 -5.15 -5.54
CA THR A 33 -3.74 -5.69 -6.22
C THR A 33 -4.95 -4.84 -5.83
N VAL A 34 -5.71 -4.33 -6.80
CA VAL A 34 -6.96 -3.58 -6.58
C VAL A 34 -8.13 -4.36 -7.17
N ASN A 35 -9.16 -4.63 -6.35
CA ASN A 35 -10.37 -5.32 -6.80
C ASN A 35 -11.58 -4.91 -5.96
N GLY A 36 -12.71 -4.62 -6.62
CA GLY A 36 -13.98 -4.36 -5.93
C GLY A 36 -13.96 -3.18 -4.95
N GLY A 37 -13.11 -2.18 -5.17
CA GLY A 37 -12.94 -1.05 -4.24
C GLY A 37 -12.05 -1.35 -3.03
N HIS A 38 -11.38 -2.50 -3.01
CA HIS A 38 -10.39 -2.89 -2.02
C HIS A 38 -9.00 -3.00 -2.65
N PHE A 39 -7.97 -2.91 -1.81
CA PHE A 39 -6.59 -3.15 -2.23
C PHE A 39 -5.83 -3.99 -1.22
N ALA A 40 -4.78 -4.66 -1.69
CA ALA A 40 -3.79 -5.32 -0.86
C ALA A 40 -2.41 -5.27 -1.54
N LEU A 41 -1.36 -5.00 -0.76
CA LEU A 41 0.03 -5.13 -1.18
C LEU A 41 0.83 -5.90 -0.13
N TRP A 42 1.86 -6.59 -0.59
CA TRP A 42 2.82 -7.28 0.25
C TRP A 42 4.19 -7.31 -0.42
N PHE A 43 5.23 -7.30 0.40
CA PHE A 43 6.61 -7.39 -0.06
C PHE A 43 7.51 -7.91 1.07
N PRO A 44 8.68 -8.50 0.75
CA PRO A 44 9.64 -8.93 1.77
C PRO A 44 10.13 -7.77 2.63
N GLY A 45 10.48 -8.05 3.89
CA GLY A 45 11.00 -7.06 4.83
C GLY A 45 9.94 -6.50 5.79
N ASP A 46 10.37 -5.59 6.66
CA ASP A 46 9.59 -5.05 7.78
C ASP A 46 9.37 -3.53 7.70
N GLU A 47 9.48 -2.92 6.52
CA GLU A 47 9.34 -1.46 6.34
C GLU A 47 8.02 -0.90 6.88
N LEU A 48 6.93 -1.69 6.90
CA LEU A 48 5.64 -1.22 7.41
C LEU A 48 5.48 -1.39 8.93
N ARG A 49 6.51 -1.85 9.65
CA ARG A 49 6.47 -2.14 11.09
C ARG A 49 6.04 -0.95 11.94
N ASP A 50 6.47 0.26 11.57
CA ASP A 50 6.11 1.50 12.28
C ASP A 50 4.86 2.19 11.70
N GLY A 51 4.21 1.57 10.70
CA GLY A 51 3.01 2.10 10.04
C GLY A 51 1.80 2.25 10.96
N ALA A 52 1.81 1.63 12.15
CA ALA A 52 0.80 1.87 13.18
C ALA A 52 0.97 3.22 13.90
N THR A 53 2.20 3.74 13.97
CA THR A 53 2.52 5.00 14.65
C THR A 53 2.62 6.16 13.66
N GLU A 54 3.29 5.93 12.52
CA GLU A 54 3.60 6.98 11.54
C GLU A 54 2.59 7.04 10.38
N GLY A 55 1.81 5.96 10.21
CA GLY A 55 1.00 5.76 9.01
C GLY A 55 1.84 5.36 7.81
N VAL A 56 1.17 4.82 6.79
CA VAL A 56 1.78 4.39 5.52
C VAL A 56 1.29 5.32 4.42
N GLN A 57 2.21 5.99 3.76
CA GLN A 57 1.89 6.85 2.62
C GLN A 57 1.72 6.02 1.35
N LEU A 58 0.51 6.04 0.79
CA LEU A 58 0.15 5.34 -0.44
C LEU A 58 -0.23 6.35 -1.53
N GLU A 59 0.10 6.05 -2.76
CA GLU A 59 -0.37 6.79 -3.94
C GLU A 59 -1.53 6.03 -4.58
N ALA A 60 -2.67 6.70 -4.76
CA ALA A 60 -3.83 6.17 -5.45
C ALA A 60 -3.97 6.82 -6.82
N THR A 61 -4.28 6.01 -7.84
CA THR A 61 -4.64 6.49 -9.18
C THR A 61 -6.13 6.29 -9.40
N PHE A 62 -6.81 7.35 -9.82
CA PHE A 62 -8.24 7.32 -10.13
C PHE A 62 -8.49 6.97 -11.59
N ARG A 63 -9.72 6.54 -11.90
CA ARG A 63 -10.16 6.20 -13.25
C ARG A 63 -9.98 7.32 -14.28
N ASP A 64 -10.02 8.58 -13.84
CA ASP A 64 -9.78 9.76 -14.70
C ASP A 64 -8.29 10.04 -14.97
N GLY A 65 -7.39 9.23 -14.40
CA GLY A 65 -5.95 9.35 -14.54
C GLY A 65 -5.29 10.29 -13.52
N SER A 66 -6.07 10.98 -12.68
CA SER A 66 -5.53 11.78 -11.59
C SER A 66 -4.93 10.89 -10.48
N THR A 67 -4.03 11.46 -9.68
CA THR A 67 -3.43 10.78 -8.52
C THR A 67 -3.65 11.57 -7.24
N ALA A 68 -3.73 10.85 -6.12
CA ALA A 68 -3.71 11.44 -4.79
C ALA A 68 -2.86 10.60 -3.83
N THR A 69 -2.27 11.28 -2.86
CA THR A 69 -1.56 10.64 -1.76
C THR A 69 -2.50 10.49 -0.57
N ALA A 70 -2.54 9.30 0.02
CA ALA A 70 -3.27 9.01 1.25
C ALA A 70 -2.32 8.47 2.32
N VAL A 71 -2.56 8.83 3.57
CA VAL A 71 -1.88 8.24 4.73
C VAL A 71 -2.84 7.23 5.36
N LEU A 72 -2.41 5.97 5.43
CA LEU A 72 -3.15 4.90 6.07
C LEU A 72 -2.52 4.53 7.41
N THR A 73 -3.23 4.75 8.50
CA THR A 73 -2.82 4.25 9.81
C THR A 73 -3.16 2.76 9.90
N LEU A 74 -2.16 1.93 10.17
CA LEU A 74 -2.36 0.51 10.43
C LEU A 74 -2.86 0.33 11.87
N THR A 75 -4.03 -0.28 12.07
CA THR A 75 -4.61 -0.54 13.39
C THR A 75 -4.46 -1.99 13.80
#